data_AF-A0A3N5MMR2-F1
#
_entry.id   AF-A0A3N5MMR2-F1
#
_cell.length_a   1.000
_cell.length_b   1.000
_cell.length_c   1.000
_cell.angle_alpha   90.00
_cell.angle_beta   90.00
_cell.angle_gamma   90.00
#
_symmetry.space_group_name_H-M   'P 1'
#
loop_
_entity.id
_entity.type
_entity.pdbx_description
1 polymer ?
#
loop_
_entity_poly.entity_id
_entity_poly.type
_entity_poly.pdbx_seq_one_letter_code
_entity_poly.pdbx_strand_id
1 'polypeptide(L)'
;MAKVFIYPATSLILSDLVSRYGHTPLSAAVAVRERIQTAGLESPPLQITPEEPKKGLKWAAVEVPAGIRGRMALYGPMIDTCEAAVIINDADLSFGCMGCARTNELIKFLLRQKDIPKLDLYYPKNEEEGVQFVAAIKRFLDGLGGKK
;
A
#
# COMPACT_ATOMS: atom_id res chain seq x y z
N MET A 1 -1.78 -0.80 18.43
CA MET A 1 -2.43 -0.59 17.13
C MET A 1 -1.36 -0.07 16.18
N ALA A 2 -0.92 -0.89 15.23
CA ALA A 2 0.16 -0.53 14.31
C ALA A 2 -0.39 -0.11 12.94
N LYS A 3 0.30 0.79 12.24
CA LYS A 3 0.02 1.16 10.84
C LYS A 3 0.69 0.18 9.89
N VAL A 4 -0.11 -0.68 9.26
CA VAL A 4 0.39 -1.77 8.42
C VAL A 4 0.19 -1.39 6.95
N PHE A 5 1.30 -1.27 6.22
CA PHE A 5 1.26 -1.13 4.76
C PHE A 5 0.86 -2.45 4.12
N ILE A 6 -0.11 -2.40 3.20
CA ILE A 6 -0.53 -3.59 2.44
C ILE A 6 -0.05 -3.45 0.99
N TYR A 7 0.55 -4.51 0.46
CA TYR A 7 0.85 -4.62 -0.96
C TYR A 7 0.24 -5.93 -1.50
N PRO A 8 -0.56 -5.91 -2.58
CA PRO A 8 -0.96 -4.74 -3.37
C PRO A 8 -1.79 -3.72 -2.60
N ALA A 9 -1.49 -2.42 -2.80
CA ALA A 9 -2.08 -1.33 -2.02
C ALA A 9 -3.59 -1.14 -2.25
N THR A 10 -4.14 -1.75 -3.30
CA THR A 10 -5.56 -1.74 -3.65
C THR A 10 -6.32 -2.95 -3.09
N SER A 11 -5.66 -3.88 -2.40
CA SER A 11 -6.28 -5.11 -1.91
C SER A 11 -7.28 -4.83 -0.78
N LEU A 12 -8.56 -5.08 -1.06
CA LEU A 12 -9.63 -4.95 -0.06
C LEU A 12 -9.57 -6.06 0.99
N ILE A 13 -9.17 -7.27 0.60
CA ILE A 13 -9.03 -8.42 1.51
C ILE A 13 -7.96 -8.15 2.57
N LEU A 14 -6.79 -7.66 2.16
CA LEU A 14 -5.71 -7.32 3.10
C LEU A 14 -6.10 -6.15 3.99
N SER A 15 -6.77 -5.13 3.44
CA SER A 15 -7.26 -3.99 4.21
C SER A 15 -8.24 -4.43 5.30
N ASP A 16 -9.16 -5.35 4.97
CA ASP A 16 -10.09 -5.93 5.93
C ASP A 16 -9.38 -6.76 7.00
N LEU A 17 -8.48 -7.68 6.62
CA LEU A 17 -7.74 -8.51 7.58
C LEU A 17 -6.98 -7.65 8.60
N VAL A 18 -6.22 -6.66 8.13
CA VAL A 18 -5.47 -5.74 9.02
C VAL A 18 -6.42 -5.02 9.98
N SER A 19 -7.54 -4.51 9.48
CA SER A 19 -8.53 -3.80 10.32
C SER A 19 -9.18 -4.73 11.35
N ARG A 20 -9.57 -5.93 10.91
CA ARG A 20 -10.23 -6.97 11.72
C ARG A 20 -9.36 -7.44 12.88
N TYR A 21 -8.03 -7.43 12.72
CA TYR A 21 -7.08 -7.77 13.78
C TYR A 21 -6.58 -6.57 14.59
N GLY A 22 -7.28 -5.42 14.53
CA GLY A 22 -7.03 -4.29 15.42
C GLY A 22 -5.85 -3.39 15.02
N HIS A 23 -5.47 -3.41 13.73
CA HIS A 23 -4.43 -2.57 13.16
C HIS A 23 -5.01 -1.59 12.13
N THR A 24 -4.23 -0.56 11.77
CA THR A 24 -4.65 0.43 10.78
C THR A 24 -4.09 0.07 9.41
N PRO A 25 -4.91 -0.27 8.40
CA PRO A 25 -4.40 -0.52 7.05
C PRO A 25 -4.00 0.78 6.36
N LEU A 26 -2.80 0.81 5.80
CA LEU A 26 -2.37 1.85 4.87
C LEU A 26 -2.60 1.32 3.45
N SER A 27 -3.74 1.72 2.87
CA SER A 27 -4.19 1.29 1.55
C SER A 27 -4.50 2.48 0.63
N ALA A 28 -4.42 2.24 -0.68
CA ALA A 28 -4.74 3.22 -1.70
C ALA A 28 -6.16 3.77 -1.55
N ALA A 29 -7.12 2.90 -1.19
CA ALA A 29 -8.53 3.26 -1.07
C ALA A 29 -8.76 4.33 0.01
N VAL A 30 -8.10 4.22 1.16
CA VAL A 30 -8.22 5.20 2.26
C VAL A 30 -7.66 6.55 1.82
N ALA A 31 -6.46 6.56 1.24
CA ALA A 31 -5.79 7.79 0.84
C ALA A 31 -6.46 8.48 -0.37
N VAL A 32 -7.08 7.71 -1.28
CA VAL A 32 -7.88 8.25 -2.39
C VAL A 32 -9.21 8.80 -1.87
N ARG A 33 -9.89 8.10 -0.97
CA ARG A 33 -11.14 8.56 -0.35
C ARG A 33 -10.95 9.91 0.35
N GLU A 34 -9.88 10.05 1.13
CA GLU A 34 -9.57 11.31 1.82
C GLU A 34 -9.45 12.48 0.84
N ARG A 35 -8.73 12.28 -0.28
CA ARG A 35 -8.60 13.31 -1.32
C ARG A 35 -9.95 13.68 -1.93
N ILE A 36 -10.78 12.68 -2.29
CA ILE A 36 -12.09 12.88 -2.92
C ILE A 36 -13.06 13.62 -1.98
N GLN A 37 -13.05 13.28 -0.69
CA GLN A 37 -13.99 13.81 0.29
C GLN A 37 -13.54 15.13 0.92
N THR A 38 -12.29 15.55 0.72
CA THR A 38 -11.80 16.85 1.21
C THR A 38 -12.49 17.96 0.44
N ALA A 39 -13.31 18.77 1.12
CA ALA A 39 -13.93 19.94 0.54
C ALA A 39 -12.83 20.90 0.02
N GLY A 40 -12.90 21.22 -1.27
CA GLY A 40 -11.96 22.13 -1.94
C GLY A 40 -12.69 23.00 -2.94
N LEU A 41 -12.05 24.09 -3.36
CA LEU A 41 -12.58 24.97 -4.42
C LEU A 41 -12.68 24.22 -5.76
N GLU A 42 -11.81 23.23 -5.94
CA GLU A 42 -11.69 22.35 -7.10
C GLU A 42 -12.59 21.12 -6.91
N SER A 43 -13.66 20.99 -7.72
CA SER A 43 -14.60 19.85 -7.67
C SER A 43 -13.93 18.53 -8.10
N PRO A 44 -14.19 17.37 -7.49
CA PRO A 44 -13.66 16.09 -7.97
C PRO A 44 -13.91 15.89 -9.48
N PRO A 45 -12.93 15.42 -10.27
CA PRO A 45 -11.63 14.87 -9.87
C PRO A 45 -10.48 15.91 -9.71
N LEU A 46 -10.78 17.21 -9.63
CA LEU A 46 -9.80 18.31 -9.66
C LEU A 46 -8.96 18.47 -8.38
N GLN A 47 -9.09 17.58 -7.37
CA GLN A 47 -8.23 17.59 -6.17
C GLN A 47 -6.83 16.99 -6.41
N ILE A 48 -6.55 16.45 -7.61
CA ILE A 48 -5.18 16.11 -8.03
C ILE A 48 -4.63 17.30 -8.81
N THR A 49 -3.66 17.99 -8.24
CA THR A 49 -3.10 19.21 -8.83
C THR A 49 -1.71 18.94 -9.43
N PRO A 50 -1.12 19.91 -10.16
CA PRO A 50 0.27 19.83 -10.60
C PRO A 50 1.31 19.76 -9.46
N GLU A 51 0.90 19.98 -8.21
CA GLU A 51 1.79 19.85 -7.03
C GLU A 51 2.06 18.39 -6.66
N GLU A 52 1.16 17.45 -6.97
CA GLU A 52 1.30 16.05 -6.59
C GLU A 52 2.57 15.42 -7.20
N PRO A 53 2.86 15.55 -8.51
CA PRO A 53 4.14 15.08 -9.06
C PRO A 53 5.37 15.76 -8.43
N LYS A 54 5.26 17.00 -7.91
CA LYS A 54 6.36 17.67 -7.21
C LYS A 54 6.60 17.03 -5.83
N LYS A 55 5.53 16.76 -5.07
CA LYS A 55 5.61 16.02 -3.79
C LYS A 55 6.23 14.62 -4.00
N GLY A 56 5.88 13.98 -5.12
CA GLY A 56 6.43 12.68 -5.52
C GLY A 56 7.96 12.64 -5.67
N LEU A 57 8.61 13.78 -5.92
CA LEU A 57 10.07 13.88 -6.07
C LEU A 57 10.84 13.50 -4.80
N LYS A 58 10.16 13.47 -3.63
CA LYS A 58 10.75 12.99 -2.38
C LYS A 58 11.13 11.50 -2.44
N TRP A 59 10.37 10.69 -3.18
CA TRP A 59 10.55 9.22 -3.23
C TRP A 59 10.94 8.69 -4.60
N ALA A 60 10.73 9.46 -5.66
CA ALA A 60 11.01 9.07 -7.03
C ALA A 60 11.83 10.15 -7.72
N ALA A 61 12.85 9.74 -8.48
CA ALA A 61 13.75 10.64 -9.14
C ALA A 61 13.06 11.48 -10.25
N VAL A 62 13.68 12.58 -10.66
CA VAL A 62 13.04 13.56 -11.56
C VAL A 62 12.80 13.00 -12.97
N GLU A 63 13.66 12.09 -13.41
CA GLU A 63 13.65 11.44 -14.71
C GLU A 63 12.53 10.41 -14.88
N VAL A 64 11.86 10.00 -13.80
CA VAL A 64 10.77 9.03 -13.90
C VAL A 64 9.48 9.70 -14.42
N PRO A 65 8.67 8.97 -15.22
CA PRO A 65 7.38 9.45 -15.71
C PRO A 65 6.52 10.11 -14.62
N ALA A 66 5.85 11.21 -14.98
CA ALA A 66 5.01 11.97 -14.05
C ALA A 66 3.93 11.12 -13.37
N GLY A 67 3.42 10.08 -14.05
CA GLY A 67 2.48 9.12 -13.47
C GLY A 67 3.04 8.31 -12.29
N ILE A 68 4.35 8.01 -12.29
CA ILE A 68 5.01 7.35 -11.16
C ILE A 68 5.13 8.35 -10.00
N ARG A 69 5.57 9.58 -10.27
CA ARG A 69 5.69 10.64 -9.25
C ARG A 69 4.33 10.97 -8.61
N GLY A 70 3.28 11.10 -9.41
CA GLY A 70 1.92 11.31 -8.91
C GLY A 70 1.44 10.17 -8.00
N ARG A 71 1.72 8.92 -8.35
CA ARG A 71 1.44 7.77 -7.47
C ARG A 71 2.28 7.77 -6.21
N MET A 72 3.54 8.19 -6.28
CA MET A 72 4.38 8.31 -5.09
C MET A 72 3.93 9.42 -4.16
N ALA A 73 3.26 10.47 -4.64
CA ALA A 73 2.59 11.44 -3.78
C ALA A 73 1.41 10.83 -2.99
N LEU A 74 0.86 9.71 -3.46
CA LEU A 74 -0.15 8.92 -2.75
C LEU A 74 0.50 7.91 -1.80
N TYR A 75 1.43 7.08 -2.31
CA TYR A 75 2.00 5.96 -1.56
C TYR A 75 3.15 6.35 -0.62
N GLY A 76 3.95 7.33 -0.99
CA GLY A 76 5.11 7.79 -0.24
C GLY A 76 4.81 8.15 1.22
N PRO A 77 3.78 8.97 1.52
CA PRO A 77 3.42 9.28 2.90
C PRO A 77 3.03 8.05 3.72
N MET A 78 2.39 7.06 3.09
CA MET A 78 2.05 5.78 3.74
C MET A 78 3.31 4.94 4.00
N ILE A 79 4.26 4.93 3.07
CA ILE A 79 5.55 4.25 3.28
C ILE A 79 6.35 4.92 4.41
N ASP A 80 6.36 6.25 4.49
CA ASP A 80 7.08 6.96 5.55
C ASP A 80 6.51 6.63 6.94
N THR A 81 5.19 6.54 7.05
CA THR A 81 4.47 6.36 8.32
C THR A 81 4.16 4.91 8.69
N CYS A 82 4.48 3.94 7.84
CA CYS A 82 4.21 2.53 8.15
C CYS A 82 5.15 1.98 9.23
N GLU A 83 4.58 1.16 10.11
CA GLU A 83 5.25 0.50 11.23
C GLU A 83 5.43 -1.00 10.97
N ALA A 84 4.70 -1.56 10.02
CA ALA A 84 4.85 -2.92 9.51
C ALA A 84 4.35 -3.01 8.06
N ALA A 85 4.68 -4.09 7.35
CA ALA A 85 4.15 -4.31 5.99
C ALA A 85 3.81 -5.78 5.72
N VAL A 86 2.73 -6.00 4.96
CA VAL A 86 2.35 -7.28 4.37
C VAL A 86 2.49 -7.17 2.86
N ILE A 87 3.39 -7.96 2.27
CA ILE A 87 3.77 -7.91 0.86
C ILE A 87 3.39 -9.22 0.20
N ILE A 88 2.41 -9.17 -0.71
CA ILE A 88 2.01 -10.33 -1.51
C ILE A 88 2.69 -10.24 -2.87
N ASN A 89 3.58 -11.19 -3.12
CA ASN A 89 4.27 -11.38 -4.39
C ASN A 89 3.39 -12.18 -5.36
N ASP A 90 3.61 -11.96 -6.66
CA ASP A 90 2.89 -12.63 -7.76
C ASP A 90 1.36 -12.59 -7.64
N ALA A 91 0.83 -11.51 -7.08
CA ALA A 91 -0.61 -11.26 -7.10
C ALA A 91 -1.05 -10.92 -8.53
N ASP A 92 -1.74 -11.86 -9.18
CA ASP A 92 -2.23 -11.77 -10.57
C ASP A 92 -2.99 -10.46 -10.87
N LEU A 93 -3.64 -9.90 -9.85
CA LEU A 93 -4.42 -8.65 -9.93
C LEU A 93 -3.56 -7.37 -9.91
N SER A 94 -2.23 -7.48 -9.86
CA SER A 94 -1.29 -6.34 -9.86
C SER A 94 -0.88 -5.90 -11.28
N PHE A 95 -1.77 -6.04 -12.26
CA PHE A 95 -1.50 -5.70 -13.65
C PHE A 95 -1.71 -4.20 -13.93
N GLY A 96 -1.02 -3.68 -14.94
CA GLY A 96 -1.13 -2.29 -15.37
C GLY A 96 -0.09 -1.92 -16.43
N CYS A 97 -0.06 -0.64 -16.83
CA CYS A 97 0.98 -0.17 -17.74
C CYS A 97 2.38 -0.22 -17.09
N MET A 98 3.43 -0.01 -17.89
CA MET A 98 4.81 -0.01 -17.39
C MET A 98 5.02 0.95 -16.21
N GLY A 99 4.35 2.11 -16.19
CA GLY A 99 4.40 3.04 -15.06
C GLY A 99 3.82 2.45 -13.77
N CYS A 100 2.74 1.67 -13.86
CA CYS A 100 2.19 0.93 -12.73
C CYS A 100 3.21 -0.06 -12.19
N ALA A 101 3.78 -0.88 -13.06
CA ALA A 101 4.77 -1.89 -12.69
C ALA A 101 6.01 -1.27 -12.02
N ARG A 102 6.52 -0.15 -12.55
CA ARG A 102 7.67 0.55 -11.95
C ARG A 102 7.34 1.18 -10.59
N THR A 103 6.12 1.69 -10.42
CA THR A 103 5.66 2.16 -9.10
C THR A 103 5.60 1.00 -8.11
N ASN A 104 5.08 -0.16 -8.53
CA ASN A 104 4.99 -1.35 -7.69
C ASN A 104 6.37 -1.83 -7.21
N GLU A 105 7.35 -1.87 -8.11
CA GLU A 105 8.73 -2.21 -7.74
C GLU A 105 9.34 -1.18 -6.78
N LEU A 106 9.12 0.12 -7.03
CA LEU A 106 9.61 1.18 -6.16
C LEU A 106 9.01 1.09 -4.75
N ILE A 107 7.70 0.84 -4.62
CA ILE A 107 7.04 0.64 -3.33
C ILE A 107 7.68 -0.53 -2.57
N LYS A 108 7.81 -1.69 -3.22
CA LYS A 108 8.41 -2.88 -2.61
C LYS A 108 9.86 -2.62 -2.17
N PHE A 109 10.64 -1.94 -3.02
CA PHE A 109 12.02 -1.56 -2.71
C PHE A 109 12.09 -0.66 -1.46
N LEU A 110 11.29 0.41 -1.40
CA LEU A 110 11.28 1.33 -0.27
C LEU A 110 10.84 0.66 1.04
N LEU A 111 9.83 -0.22 0.98
CA LEU A 111 9.40 -0.99 2.16
C LEU A 111 10.49 -1.93 2.67
N ARG A 112 11.24 -2.56 1.76
CA ARG A 112 12.35 -3.46 2.10
C ARG A 112 13.55 -2.73 2.71
N GLN A 113 13.77 -1.48 2.33
CA GLN A 113 14.83 -0.64 2.94
C GLN A 113 14.51 -0.20 4.37
N LYS A 114 13.23 -0.15 4.78
CA LYS A 114 12.87 0.25 6.14
C LYS A 114 13.20 -0.83 7.15
N ASP A 115 13.61 -0.44 8.35
CA ASP A 115 13.77 -1.36 9.49
C ASP A 115 12.45 -1.51 10.25
N ILE A 116 11.52 -2.27 9.66
CA ILE A 116 10.19 -2.58 10.21
C ILE A 116 9.85 -4.06 10.02
N PRO A 117 8.99 -4.67 10.86
CA PRO A 117 8.46 -6.01 10.61
C PRO A 117 7.80 -6.11 9.24
N LYS A 118 8.14 -7.17 8.51
CA LYS A 118 7.64 -7.45 7.16
C LYS A 118 7.19 -8.90 7.05
N LEU A 119 6.07 -9.12 6.38
CA LEU A 119 5.60 -10.44 5.99
C LEU A 119 5.56 -10.50 4.45
N ASP A 120 6.46 -11.28 3.86
CA ASP A 120 6.46 -11.60 2.44
C ASP A 120 5.74 -12.94 2.23
N LEU A 121 4.72 -12.95 1.37
CA LEU A 121 3.97 -14.14 0.97
C LEU A 121 3.84 -14.17 -0.56
N TYR A 122 3.43 -15.32 -1.09
CA TYR A 122 3.01 -15.46 -2.49
C TYR A 122 1.49 -15.56 -2.56
N TYR A 123 0.91 -15.11 -3.67
CA TYR A 123 -0.51 -15.22 -3.90
C TYR A 123 -0.95 -16.70 -3.96
N PRO A 124 -1.97 -17.12 -3.18
CA PRO A 124 -2.38 -18.51 -3.10
C PRO A 124 -3.10 -18.95 -4.39
N LYS A 125 -2.86 -20.19 -4.84
CA LYS A 125 -3.41 -20.75 -6.09
C LYS A 125 -4.45 -21.85 -5.87
N ASN A 126 -4.63 -22.28 -4.63
CA ASN A 126 -5.63 -23.27 -4.23
C ASN A 126 -6.16 -22.98 -2.83
N GLU A 127 -7.18 -23.73 -2.40
CA GLU A 127 -7.86 -23.54 -1.12
C GLU A 127 -6.93 -23.75 0.08
N GLU A 128 -6.09 -24.79 0.05
CA GLU A 128 -5.17 -25.11 1.13
C GLU A 128 -4.14 -23.99 1.33
N GLU A 129 -3.54 -23.51 0.24
CA GLU A 129 -2.67 -22.33 0.25
C GLU A 129 -3.41 -21.10 0.75
N GLY A 130 -4.69 -20.93 0.41
CA GLY A 130 -5.54 -19.85 0.91
C GLY A 130 -5.70 -19.86 2.43
N VAL A 131 -5.93 -21.04 3.02
CA VAL A 131 -6.00 -21.20 4.49
C VAL A 131 -4.67 -20.87 5.14
N GLN A 132 -3.56 -21.38 4.59
CA GLN A 132 -2.22 -21.09 5.09
C GLN A 132 -1.86 -19.60 4.98
N PHE A 133 -2.24 -18.97 3.88
CA PHE A 133 -2.04 -17.55 3.61
C PHE A 133 -2.71 -16.67 4.67
N VAL A 134 -4.00 -16.91 4.95
CA VAL A 134 -4.75 -16.15 5.97
C VAL A 134 -4.18 -16.42 7.37
N ALA A 135 -3.82 -17.68 7.67
CA ALA A 135 -3.23 -18.04 8.95
C ALA A 135 -1.87 -17.36 9.19
N ALA A 136 -1.03 -17.25 8.16
CA ALA A 136 0.26 -16.56 8.24
C ALA A 136 0.08 -15.06 8.51
N ILE A 137 -0.84 -14.41 7.79
CA ILE A 137 -1.17 -12.99 8.01
C ILE A 137 -1.69 -12.77 9.43
N LYS A 138 -2.60 -13.62 9.90
CA LYS A 138 -3.13 -13.54 11.26
C LYS A 138 -2.01 -13.62 12.30
N ARG A 139 -1.14 -14.65 12.22
CA ARG A 139 -0.02 -14.83 13.18
C ARG A 139 0.90 -13.62 13.19
N PHE A 140 1.20 -13.05 12.02
CA PHE A 140 2.01 -11.86 11.91
C PHE A 140 1.35 -10.66 12.60
N LEU A 141 0.07 -10.40 12.32
CA LEU A 141 -0.66 -9.28 12.93
C LEU A 141 -0.81 -9.45 14.46
N ASP A 142 -1.15 -10.64 14.94
CA ASP A 142 -1.20 -10.95 16.37
C ASP A 142 0.18 -10.66 17.04
N GLY A 143 1.28 -11.00 16.36
CA GLY A 143 2.65 -10.73 16.80
C GLY A 143 3.03 -9.24 16.87
N LEU A 144 2.31 -8.36 16.18
CA LEU A 144 2.49 -6.90 16.28
C LEU A 144 1.76 -6.29 17.48
N GLY A 145 1.19 -7.11 18.36
CA GLY A 145 0.41 -6.66 19.51
C GLY A 145 -1.06 -6.36 19.17
N GLY A 146 -1.60 -7.03 18.15
CA GLY A 146 -3.04 -7.06 17.89
C GLY A 146 -3.76 -7.70 19.08
N LYS A 147 -4.47 -6.90 19.87
CA LYS A 147 -5.37 -7.42 20.90
C LYS A 147 -6.75 -7.61 20.29
N LYS A 148 -7.30 -8.83 20.42
CA LYS A 148 -8.72 -9.09 20.28
C LYS A 148 -9.52 -8.33 21.34
#